data_AF-A0A9D1XM69-F1
#
_entry.id   AF-A0A9D1XM69-F1
#
_cell.length_a   1.000
_cell.length_b   1.000
_cell.length_c   1.000
_cell.angle_alpha   90.00
_cell.angle_beta   90.00
_cell.angle_gamma   90.00
#
_symmetry.space_group_name_H-M   'P 1'
#
loop_
_entity.id
_entity.type
_entity.pdbx_description
1 polymer ?
#
loop_
_entity_poly.entity_id
_entity_poly.type
_entity_poly.pdbx_seq_one_letter_code
_entity_poly.pdbx_strand_id
1 'polypeptide(L)'
;MVNNCYSDLFALDFKNFKQLVYSQDIDIDEDQLLIIYNLIQNNRYALIDSHYNEVLYNYISEKTSTATCLKIKNFLDNCPAYFKLGLNV
;
A
#
# COMPACT_ATOMS: atom_id res chain seq x y z
N MET A 1 6.72 29.95 -4.94
CA MET A 1 6.33 28.96 -5.95
C MET A 1 6.34 27.60 -5.27
N VAL A 2 5.17 27.11 -4.89
CA VAL A 2 5.04 25.77 -4.29
C VAL A 2 4.86 24.82 -5.47
N ASN A 3 5.95 24.22 -5.93
CA ASN A 3 5.87 23.10 -6.86
C ASN A 3 5.44 21.86 -6.07
N ASN A 4 4.18 21.83 -5.62
CA ASN A 4 3.53 20.61 -5.18
C ASN A 4 3.12 19.85 -6.43
N CYS A 5 4.11 19.30 -7.11
CA CYS A 5 3.87 18.30 -8.13
C CYS A 5 3.36 17.06 -7.38
N TYR A 6 2.04 16.91 -7.28
CA TYR A 6 1.42 15.69 -6.76
C TYR A 6 2.03 14.43 -7.39
N SER A 7 2.62 14.54 -8.59
CA SER A 7 3.42 13.51 -9.25
C SER A 7 4.57 12.92 -8.42
N ASP A 8 5.21 13.69 -7.54
CA ASP A 8 6.36 13.24 -6.74
C ASP A 8 5.97 12.43 -5.50
N LEU A 9 4.69 12.50 -5.10
CA LEU A 9 4.06 11.74 -4.01
C LEU A 9 3.80 10.26 -4.35
N PHE A 10 4.07 9.85 -5.59
CA PHE A 10 3.55 8.60 -6.18
C PHE A 10 4.62 7.57 -6.55
N ALA A 11 5.84 7.74 -6.05
CA ALA A 11 7.02 6.97 -6.49
C ALA A 11 7.16 5.56 -5.88
N LEU A 12 6.08 4.95 -5.37
CA LEU A 12 6.14 3.54 -4.97
C LEU A 12 5.80 2.67 -6.18
N ASP A 13 6.80 2.28 -6.95
CA ASP A 13 6.64 1.31 -8.03
C ASP A 13 6.47 -0.11 -7.48
N PHE A 14 5.90 -1.01 -8.28
CA PHE A 14 5.59 -2.37 -7.84
C PHE A 14 6.84 -3.14 -7.38
N LYS A 15 8.00 -2.86 -7.99
CA LYS A 15 9.27 -3.52 -7.63
C LYS A 15 9.67 -3.18 -6.20
N ASN A 16 9.62 -1.90 -5.82
CA ASN A 16 9.92 -1.47 -4.46
C ASN A 16 8.87 -2.04 -3.50
N PHE A 17 7.57 -1.92 -3.81
CA PHE A 17 6.51 -2.51 -2.97
C PHE A 17 6.74 -4.01 -2.71
N LYS A 18 7.08 -4.77 -3.76
CA LYS A 18 7.35 -6.21 -3.65
C LYS A 18 8.53 -6.51 -2.72
N GLN A 19 9.65 -5.83 -2.93
CA GLN A 19 10.84 -6.02 -2.09
C GLN A 19 10.53 -5.77 -0.60
N LEU A 20 9.64 -4.84 -0.32
CA LEU A 20 9.33 -4.43 1.04
C LEU A 20 8.40 -5.39 1.75
N VAL A 21 7.36 -5.84 1.06
CA VAL A 21 6.48 -6.88 1.61
C VAL A 21 7.29 -8.14 1.90
N TYR A 22 8.17 -8.56 0.99
CA TYR A 22 9.03 -9.73 1.22
C TYR A 22 10.11 -9.50 2.28
N SER A 23 10.61 -8.27 2.45
CA SER A 23 11.56 -7.95 3.54
C SER A 23 10.95 -8.11 4.94
N GLN A 24 9.63 -8.09 5.06
CA GLN A 24 8.91 -8.33 6.31
C GLN A 24 8.46 -9.78 6.48
N ASP A 25 9.02 -10.70 5.70
CA ASP A 25 8.71 -12.14 5.75
C ASP A 25 7.22 -12.43 5.45
N ILE A 26 6.59 -11.55 4.66
CA ILE A 26 5.19 -11.71 4.25
C ILE A 26 5.14 -12.59 3.01
N ASP A 27 4.78 -13.85 3.23
CA ASP A 27 4.57 -14.84 2.16
C ASP A 27 3.23 -14.60 1.42
N ILE A 28 3.30 -13.98 0.24
CA ILE A 28 2.17 -13.67 -0.66
C ILE A 28 2.63 -13.86 -2.12
N ASP A 29 1.81 -14.56 -2.91
CA ASP A 29 2.04 -14.72 -4.34
C ASP A 29 2.13 -13.37 -5.07
N GLU A 30 3.05 -13.28 -6.03
CA GLU A 30 3.28 -12.04 -6.79
C GLU A 30 2.02 -11.52 -7.50
N ASP A 31 1.17 -12.41 -7.99
CA ASP A 31 -0.12 -12.05 -8.63
C ASP A 31 -1.08 -11.39 -7.62
N GLN A 32 -1.17 -11.93 -6.40
CA GLN A 32 -1.98 -11.31 -5.35
C GLN A 32 -1.38 -9.98 -4.91
N LEU A 33 -0.05 -9.93 -4.83
CA LEU A 33 0.68 -8.71 -4.48
C LEU A 33 0.47 -7.60 -5.50
N LEU A 34 0.38 -7.95 -6.79
CA LEU A 34 0.08 -7.01 -7.87
C LEU A 34 -1.35 -6.47 -7.78
N ILE A 35 -2.33 -7.34 -7.46
CA ILE A 35 -3.72 -6.92 -7.22
C ILE A 35 -3.77 -5.93 -6.03
N ILE A 36 -3.13 -6.28 -4.92
CA ILE A 36 -3.07 -5.45 -3.71
C ILE A 36 -2.41 -4.11 -4.02
N TYR A 37 -1.27 -4.12 -4.72
CA TYR A 37 -0.60 -2.93 -5.18
C TYR A 37 -1.55 -2.05 -5.98
N ASN A 38 -2.23 -2.58 -7.00
CA ASN A 38 -3.16 -1.80 -7.81
C ASN A 38 -4.33 -1.24 -7.00
N LEU A 39 -4.85 -1.98 -6.03
CA LEU A 39 -5.90 -1.48 -5.12
C LEU A 39 -5.39 -0.31 -4.27
N ILE A 40 -4.16 -0.40 -3.74
CA ILE A 40 -3.52 0.69 -3.01
C ILE A 40 -3.29 1.89 -3.92
N GLN A 41 -2.81 1.69 -5.15
CA GLN A 41 -2.59 2.76 -6.12
C GLN A 41 -3.91 3.45 -6.55
N ASN A 42 -5.02 2.71 -6.60
CA ASN A 42 -6.34 3.26 -6.89
C ASN A 42 -7.00 3.95 -5.70
N ASN A 43 -6.60 3.62 -4.47
CA ASN A 43 -7.15 4.16 -3.23
C ASN A 43 -6.08 4.89 -2.40
N ARG A 44 -5.16 5.58 -3.08
CA ARG A 44 -3.99 6.24 -2.45
C ARG A 44 -4.35 7.23 -1.35
N TYR A 45 -5.56 7.80 -1.37
CA TYR A 45 -6.03 8.69 -0.30
C TYR A 45 -6.15 7.99 1.06
N ALA A 46 -6.41 6.68 1.08
CA ALA A 46 -6.36 5.88 2.30
C ALA A 46 -4.98 5.86 2.94
N LEU A 47 -3.93 6.10 2.17
CA LEU A 47 -2.57 6.12 2.69
C LEU A 47 -2.23 7.42 3.45
N ILE A 48 -3.02 8.46 3.23
CA ILE A 48 -2.82 9.81 3.78
C ILE A 48 -3.79 10.07 4.92
N ASP A 49 -5.02 9.58 4.77
CA ASP A 49 -6.10 9.75 5.74
C ASP A 49 -6.64 8.40 6.20
N SER A 50 -6.41 8.12 7.48
CA SER A 50 -6.84 6.89 8.16
C SER A 50 -8.34 6.64 8.07
N HIS A 51 -9.18 7.65 7.83
CA HIS A 51 -10.61 7.48 7.63
C HIS A 51 -10.95 6.56 6.45
N TYR A 52 -10.09 6.53 5.43
CA TYR A 52 -10.28 5.67 4.26
C TYR A 52 -9.55 4.30 4.37
N ASN A 53 -8.85 4.02 5.47
CA ASN A 53 -8.18 2.73 5.69
C ASN A 53 -9.19 1.58 5.66
N GLU A 54 -10.34 1.74 6.29
CA GLU A 54 -11.38 0.71 6.31
C GLU A 54 -11.89 0.38 4.90
N VAL A 55 -12.05 1.40 4.06
CA VAL A 55 -12.47 1.23 2.67
C VAL A 55 -11.42 0.46 1.87
N LEU A 56 -10.14 0.80 2.02
CA LEU A 56 -9.04 0.07 1.38
C LEU A 56 -8.99 -1.39 1.86
N TYR A 57 -9.14 -1.64 3.17
CA TYR A 57 -9.14 -2.98 3.74
C TYR A 57 -10.32 -3.82 3.23
N ASN A 58 -11.50 -3.23 3.10
CA ASN A 58 -12.66 -3.90 2.53
C ASN A 58 -12.37 -4.33 1.08
N TYR A 59 -11.83 -3.44 0.24
CA TYR A 59 -11.46 -3.79 -1.13
C TYR A 59 -10.41 -4.90 -1.22
N ILE A 60 -9.39 -4.87 -0.36
CA ILE A 60 -8.37 -5.93 -0.32
C ILE A 60 -9.02 -7.25 0.10
N SER A 61 -9.92 -7.23 1.09
CA SER A 61 -10.61 -8.43 1.58
C SER A 61 -11.55 -9.06 0.55
N GLU A 62 -12.15 -8.27 -0.34
CA GLU A 62 -13.01 -8.77 -1.42
C GLU A 62 -12.22 -9.41 -2.58
N LYS A 63 -10.95 -9.03 -2.75
CA LYS A 63 -10.11 -9.43 -3.88
C LYS A 63 -9.02 -10.43 -3.52
N THR A 64 -8.81 -10.68 -2.24
CA THR A 64 -7.76 -11.57 -1.73
C THR A 64 -8.32 -12.51 -0.66
N SER A 65 -7.53 -13.51 -0.26
CA SER A 65 -7.94 -14.37 0.86
C SER A 65 -7.91 -13.61 2.18
N THR A 66 -8.71 -14.03 3.17
CA THR A 66 -8.68 -13.44 4.52
C THR A 66 -7.27 -13.46 5.14
N ALA A 67 -6.50 -14.52 4.90
CA ALA A 67 -5.13 -14.63 5.37
C ALA A 67 -4.20 -13.58 4.72
N THR A 68 -4.31 -13.40 3.40
CA THR A 68 -3.56 -12.38 2.65
C THR A 68 -3.93 -10.98 3.13
N CYS A 69 -5.23 -10.71 3.31
CA CYS A 69 -5.73 -9.43 3.77
C CYS A 69 -5.20 -9.07 5.17
N LEU A 70 -5.15 -10.04 6.09
CA LEU A 70 -4.60 -9.82 7.44
C LEU A 70 -3.10 -9.54 7.42
N LYS A 71 -2.33 -10.27 6.60
CA LYS A 71 -0.88 -10.02 6.41
C LYS A 71 -0.62 -8.61 5.91
N ILE A 72 -1.36 -8.16 4.90
CA ILE A 72 -1.24 -6.81 4.33
C ILE A 72 -1.74 -5.74 5.30
N LYS A 73 -2.83 -5.98 6.02
CA LYS A 73 -3.30 -5.04 7.04
C LYS A 73 -2.22 -4.82 8.11
N ASN A 74 -1.63 -5.89 8.60
CA ASN A 74 -0.53 -5.82 9.57
C ASN A 74 0.70 -5.10 9.00
N PHE A 75 1.01 -5.29 7.71
CA PHE A 75 2.04 -4.52 7.01
C PHE A 75 1.73 -3.03 7.00
N LEU A 76 0.53 -2.64 6.57
CA LEU A 76 0.13 -1.24 6.44
C LEU A 76 0.06 -0.53 7.81
N ASP A 77 -0.42 -1.23 8.84
CA ASP A 77 -0.51 -0.72 10.22
C ASP A 77 0.88 -0.59 10.89
N ASN A 78 1.84 -1.49 10.60
CA ASN A 78 3.22 -1.40 11.13
C ASN A 78 4.16 -0.54 10.30
N CYS A 79 3.73 -0.13 9.11
CA CYS A 79 4.46 0.76 8.22
C CYS A 79 3.66 2.02 7.85
N PRO A 80 3.15 2.80 8.83
CA PRO A 80 2.42 4.04 8.55
C PRO A 80 3.35 5.12 8.00
N ALA A 81 4.65 5.06 8.30
CA ALA A 81 5.66 5.95 7.73
C ALA A 81 5.98 5.63 6.27
N TYR A 82 5.60 4.46 5.74
CA TYR A 82 5.97 4.02 4.39
C TYR A 82 5.31 4.83 3.28
N PHE A 83 4.06 5.25 3.52
CA PHE A 83 3.37 6.17 2.62
C PHE A 83 3.79 7.62 2.82
N LYS A 84 4.44 7.93 3.94
CA LYS A 84 5.20 9.16 4.12
C LYS A 84 6.62 9.10 3.52
N LEU A 85 7.17 7.92 3.23
CA LEU A 85 8.49 7.75 2.59
C LEU A 85 8.42 7.83 1.06
N GLY A 86 7.23 7.67 0.47
CA GLY A 86 6.96 8.07 -0.92
C GLY A 86 6.80 9.58 -1.11
N LEU A 87 6.79 10.35 -0.01
CA LEU A 87 6.96 11.79 0.02
C LEU A 87 8.44 12.08 0.27
N ASN A 88 9.22 12.27 -0.79
CA ASN A 88 10.41 13.10 -0.65
C ASN A 88 9.91 14.52 -0.35
N VAL A 89 9.97 14.94 0.91
CA VAL A 89 10.01 16.35 1.32
C VAL A 89 11.45 16.82 1.25
#